data_AF-A0AA36GGN6-F1
#
_entry.id   AF-A0AA36GGN6-F1
#
_cell.length_a   1.000
_cell.length_b   1.000
_cell.length_c   1.000
_cell.angle_alpha   90.00
_cell.angle_beta   90.00
_cell.angle_gamma   90.00
#
_symmetry.space_group_name_H-M   'P 1'
#
loop_
_entity.id
_entity.type
_entity.pdbx_description
1 polymer ?
#
loop_
_entity_poly.entity_id
_entity_poly.type
_entity_poly.pdbx_seq_one_letter_code
_entity_poly.pdbx_strand_id
1 'polypeptide(L)'
;MLIWYTNSKFALFLYFLQVHATFSCTFLPVDSDFNATINYEKDLDEEDLCLTACLGDPTCTFVKYSGNLCTVYMEGFELQAKDGGVFELNRQLTTVPCSREVHLENVEEHEEPEADVPEQKPCRAWQDC
;
A
#
# COMPACT_ATOMS: atom_id res chain seq x y z
N MET A 1 -48.30 23.29 -4.65
CA MET A 1 -47.75 22.36 -5.65
C MET A 1 -46.23 22.45 -5.59
N LEU A 2 -45.57 21.38 -5.10
CA LEU A 2 -44.26 20.87 -5.52
C LEU A 2 -43.03 21.82 -5.58
N ILE A 3 -42.30 21.94 -4.47
CA ILE A 3 -40.82 22.02 -4.47
C ILE A 3 -40.26 21.20 -3.28
N TRP A 4 -40.28 19.88 -3.44
CA TRP A 4 -39.40 18.94 -2.74
C TRP A 4 -38.88 17.96 -3.83
N TYR A 5 -37.78 17.24 -3.58
CA TYR A 5 -37.15 16.27 -4.51
C TYR A 5 -36.32 16.80 -5.70
N THR A 6 -35.16 17.45 -5.43
CA THR A 6 -34.02 17.47 -6.39
C THR A 6 -32.63 17.22 -5.78
N ASN A 7 -32.45 17.28 -4.45
CA ASN A 7 -31.11 17.20 -3.83
C ASN A 7 -30.55 15.77 -3.62
N SER A 8 -31.40 14.73 -3.62
CA SER A 8 -30.96 13.35 -3.30
C SER A 8 -30.10 12.70 -4.40
N LYS A 9 -30.38 12.96 -5.69
CA LYS A 9 -29.67 12.31 -6.80
C LYS A 9 -28.26 12.85 -7.02
N PHE A 10 -28.02 14.15 -6.79
CA PHE A 10 -26.68 14.74 -6.89
C PHE A 10 -25.76 14.26 -5.76
N ALA A 11 -26.28 14.13 -4.53
CA ALA A 11 -25.52 13.61 -3.40
C ALA A 11 -25.05 12.15 -3.63
N LEU A 12 -25.92 11.30 -4.18
CA LEU A 12 -25.57 9.93 -4.55
C LEU A 12 -24.48 9.88 -5.63
N PHE A 13 -24.54 10.75 -6.65
CA PHE A 13 -23.56 10.75 -7.74
C PHE A 13 -22.14 11.10 -7.27
N LEU A 14 -22.01 12.01 -6.30
CA LEU A 14 -20.71 12.34 -5.69
C LEU A 14 -20.18 11.21 -4.78
N TYR A 15 -21.06 10.41 -4.17
CA TYR A 15 -20.67 9.29 -3.32
C TYR A 15 -19.99 8.16 -4.10
N PHE A 16 -20.34 7.96 -5.37
CA PHE A 16 -19.72 6.95 -6.25
C PHE A 16 -18.33 7.32 -6.79
N LEU A 17 -17.86 8.57 -6.58
CA LEU A 17 -16.54 9.04 -7.05
C LEU A 17 -15.43 8.93 -6.00
N GLN A 18 -15.70 8.33 -4.82
CA GLN A 18 -14.66 8.00 -3.84
C GLN A 18 -13.84 6.78 -4.28
N VAL A 19 -13.05 6.96 -5.34
CA VAL A 19 -11.90 6.10 -5.63
C VAL A 19 -10.80 6.48 -4.64
N HIS A 20 -10.86 5.93 -3.44
CA HIS A 20 -9.77 6.07 -2.48
C HIS A 20 -8.57 5.31 -3.04
N ALA A 21 -7.47 6.03 -3.31
CA ALA A 21 -6.20 5.40 -3.59
C ALA A 21 -5.81 4.57 -2.36
N THR A 22 -5.83 3.24 -2.49
CA THR A 22 -5.30 2.37 -1.46
C THR A 22 -3.78 2.49 -1.50
N PHE A 23 -3.17 2.91 -0.41
CA PHE A 23 -1.72 2.89 -0.23
C PHE A 23 -1.35 1.53 0.34
N SER A 24 -0.46 0.80 -0.32
CA SER A 24 0.19 -0.37 0.27
C SER A 24 1.58 0.05 0.77
N CYS A 25 1.92 -0.38 1.97
CA CYS A 25 3.21 -0.10 2.59
C CYS A 25 3.77 -1.43 3.09
N THR A 26 5.02 -1.73 2.74
CA THR A 26 5.69 -2.97 3.14
C THR A 26 7.02 -2.62 3.78
N PHE A 27 7.33 -3.23 4.92
CA PHE A 27 8.66 -3.19 5.51
C PHE A 27 9.50 -4.34 4.95
N LEU A 28 10.61 -4.00 4.29
CA LEU A 28 11.54 -4.97 3.70
C LEU A 28 12.79 -5.06 4.59
N PRO A 29 13.22 -6.25 5.04
CA PRO A 29 14.43 -6.38 5.85
C PRO A 29 15.66 -5.97 5.03
N VAL A 30 16.58 -5.25 5.67
CA VAL A 30 17.83 -4.80 5.04
C VAL A 30 18.98 -5.69 5.52
N ASP A 31 19.63 -6.41 4.59
CA ASP A 31 20.67 -7.41 4.90
C ASP A 31 22.12 -6.88 4.84
N SER A 32 22.33 -5.63 4.40
CA SER A 32 23.65 -5.00 4.27
C SER A 32 23.67 -3.58 4.84
N ASP A 33 24.87 -3.00 5.01
CA ASP A 33 25.00 -1.57 5.29
C ASP A 33 24.27 -0.74 4.22
N PHE A 34 23.74 0.41 4.62
CA PHE A 34 22.81 1.21 3.83
C PHE A 34 23.12 2.71 3.96
N ASN A 35 22.74 3.50 2.95
CA ASN A 35 22.94 4.96 2.99
C ASN A 35 21.65 5.65 3.42
N ALA A 36 21.69 6.33 4.56
CA ALA A 36 20.56 7.09 5.11
C ALA A 36 21.04 8.09 6.16
N THR A 37 20.30 9.19 6.36
CA THR A 37 20.58 10.17 7.42
C THR A 37 19.56 10.02 8.54
N ILE A 38 20.01 10.08 9.80
CA ILE A 38 19.11 9.99 10.96
C ILE A 38 18.16 11.19 10.96
N ASN A 39 16.86 10.92 11.00
CA ASN A 39 15.82 11.94 11.15
C ASN A 39 15.58 12.22 12.65
N TYR A 40 15.30 11.17 13.43
CA TYR A 40 15.21 11.25 14.89
C TYR A 40 15.38 9.87 15.54
N GLU A 41 15.55 9.91 16.86
CA GLU A 41 15.58 8.72 17.73
C GLU A 41 14.55 8.85 18.85
N LYS A 42 14.03 7.71 19.32
CA LYS A 42 13.05 7.65 20.40
C LYS A 42 13.10 6.31 21.12
N ASP A 43 13.01 6.32 22.44
CA ASP A 43 12.81 5.11 23.23
C ASP A 43 11.38 4.56 23.01
N LEU A 44 11.27 3.30 22.60
CA LEU A 44 10.03 2.56 22.39
C LEU A 44 10.22 1.11 22.85
N ASP A 45 9.31 0.61 23.69
CA ASP A 45 9.44 -0.72 24.29
C ASP A 45 9.10 -1.89 23.33
N GLU A 46 8.62 -1.59 22.12
CA GLU A 46 8.17 -2.58 21.12
C GLU A 46 8.59 -2.18 19.69
N GLU A 47 8.98 -3.16 18.87
CA GLU A 47 9.38 -2.96 17.47
C GLU A 47 8.23 -2.43 16.60
N ASP A 48 7.01 -2.96 16.78
CA ASP A 48 5.82 -2.56 16.02
C ASP A 48 5.47 -1.08 16.19
N LEU A 49 5.75 -0.49 17.37
CA LEU A 49 5.59 0.94 17.60
C LEU A 49 6.63 1.77 16.83
N CYS A 50 7.84 1.23 16.65
CA CYS A 50 8.90 1.85 15.86
C CYS A 50 8.56 1.82 14.35
N LEU A 51 8.09 0.67 13.85
CA LEU A 51 7.56 0.54 12.48
C LEU A 51 6.38 1.50 12.24
N THR A 52 5.44 1.59 13.19
CA THR A 52 4.29 2.50 13.12
C THR A 52 4.72 3.97 13.09
N ALA A 53 5.75 4.35 13.86
CA ALA A 53 6.31 5.71 13.84
C ALA A 53 6.90 6.07 12.48
N CYS A 54 7.67 5.16 11.87
CA CYS A 54 8.17 5.32 10.51
C CYS A 54 7.04 5.40 9.47
N LEU A 55 6.01 4.55 9.57
CA LEU A 55 4.86 4.57 8.67
C LEU A 55 4.11 5.91 8.70
N GLY A 56 4.00 6.51 9.90
CA GLY A 56 3.39 7.83 10.12
C GLY A 56 4.23 9.03 9.67
N ASP A 57 5.56 8.87 9.54
CA ASP A 57 6.45 9.94 9.08
C ASP A 57 6.63 9.91 7.55
N PRO A 58 6.17 10.95 6.80
CA PRO A 58 6.25 10.98 5.35
C PRO A 58 7.69 11.04 4.80
N THR A 59 8.69 11.32 5.63
CA THR A 59 10.11 11.37 5.30
C THR A 59 10.88 10.10 5.69
N CYS A 60 10.25 9.15 6.39
CA CYS A 60 10.90 7.88 6.72
C CYS A 60 11.15 7.03 5.47
N THR A 61 12.40 6.62 5.29
CA THR A 61 12.85 5.64 4.29
C THR A 61 13.31 4.34 4.95
N PHE A 62 14.04 4.44 6.07
CA PHE A 62 14.49 3.27 6.84
C PHE A 62 14.18 3.44 8.32
N VAL A 63 14.05 2.32 9.02
CA VAL A 63 13.84 2.28 10.48
C VAL A 63 14.70 1.18 11.09
N LYS A 64 15.36 1.47 12.20
CA LYS A 64 16.11 0.50 13.02
C LYS A 64 15.49 0.39 14.39
N TYR A 65 15.34 -0.85 14.86
CA TYR A 65 15.02 -1.16 16.25
C TYR A 65 16.16 -1.96 16.90
N SER A 66 16.62 -1.48 18.07
CA SER A 66 17.70 -2.13 18.82
C SER A 66 17.57 -1.85 20.32
N GLY A 67 17.21 -2.88 21.10
CA GLY A 67 17.25 -2.85 22.57
C GLY A 67 16.44 -1.73 23.22
N ASN A 68 15.27 -1.40 22.66
CA ASN A 68 14.35 -0.30 23.00
C ASN A 68 14.64 1.06 22.35
N LEU A 69 15.76 1.23 21.63
CA LEU A 69 15.99 2.43 20.82
C LEU A 69 15.37 2.24 19.43
N CYS A 70 14.48 3.16 19.06
CA CYS A 70 13.97 3.32 17.70
C CYS A 70 14.70 4.46 17.00
N THR A 71 15.42 4.17 15.92
CA THR A 71 16.06 5.17 15.05
C THR A 71 15.31 5.23 13.73
N VAL A 72 14.77 6.41 13.40
CA VAL A 72 14.06 6.67 12.13
C VAL A 72 14.99 7.45 11.21
N TYR A 73 15.14 6.98 9.97
CA TYR A 73 16.03 7.55 8.97
C TYR A 73 15.25 8.10 7.77
N MET A 74 15.75 9.20 7.24
CA MET A 74 15.37 9.71 5.92
C MET A 74 16.41 9.35 4.86
N GLU A 75 16.07 9.52 3.59
CA GLU A 75 17.01 9.41 2.47
C GLU A 75 18.24 10.31 2.70
N GLY A 76 19.44 9.76 2.51
CA GLY A 76 20.70 10.43 2.81
C GLY A 76 21.92 9.69 2.28
N PHE A 77 23.10 10.25 2.49
CA PHE A 77 24.38 9.73 1.95
C PHE A 77 25.34 9.22 3.01
N GLU A 78 24.94 9.23 4.28
CA GLU A 78 25.72 8.71 5.40
C GLU A 78 25.61 7.18 5.44
N LEU A 79 26.75 6.49 5.48
CA LEU A 79 26.79 5.03 5.57
C LEU A 79 26.41 4.60 6.99
N GLN A 80 25.28 3.92 7.11
CA GLN A 80 24.76 3.32 8.33
C GLN A 80 25.10 1.83 8.36
N ALA A 81 25.55 1.34 9.52
CA ALA A 81 25.83 -0.07 9.73
C ALA A 81 24.52 -0.88 9.80
N LYS A 82 24.53 -2.11 9.29
CA LYS A 82 23.46 -3.08 9.53
C LYS A 82 23.62 -3.71 10.91
N ASP A 83 23.21 -3.00 11.96
CA ASP A 83 23.08 -3.51 13.33
C ASP A 83 21.61 -3.69 13.73
N GLY A 84 21.28 -4.79 14.42
CA GLY A 84 19.91 -5.07 14.87
C GLY A 84 18.91 -5.38 13.74
N GLY A 85 17.64 -5.05 14.00
CA GLY A 85 16.54 -5.14 13.04
C GLY A 85 16.41 -3.83 12.27
N VAL A 86 16.76 -3.86 10.98
CA VAL A 86 16.68 -2.71 10.07
C VAL A 86 15.72 -3.04 8.94
N PHE A 87 14.80 -2.13 8.65
CA PHE A 87 13.79 -2.27 7.60
C PHE A 87 13.72 -1.03 6.71
N GLU A 88 13.57 -1.23 5.41
CA GLU A 88 13.21 -0.21 4.42
C GLU A 88 11.69 -0.12 4.30
N LEU A 89 11.14 1.09 4.32
CA LEU A 89 9.71 1.33 4.13
C LEU A 89 9.39 1.55 2.64
N ASN A 90 8.92 0.50 1.98
CA ASN A 90 8.46 0.58 0.60
C ASN A 90 7.01 1.09 0.55
N ARG A 91 6.83 2.38 0.19
CA ARG A 91 5.52 3.02 0.02
C ARG A 91 5.05 2.88 -1.43
N GLN A 92 4.25 1.85 -1.74
CA GLN A 92 3.67 1.70 -3.08
C GLN A 92 2.37 2.51 -3.22
N LEU A 93 2.45 3.55 -4.07
CA LEU A 93 1.29 4.30 -4.52
C LEU A 93 0.50 3.46 -5.54
N THR A 94 -0.37 2.57 -5.06
CA THR A 94 -1.22 1.73 -5.92
C THR A 94 -2.34 2.53 -6.59
N THR A 95 -1.99 3.41 -7.53
CA THR A 95 -2.90 3.99 -8.52
C THR A 95 -3.16 3.01 -9.65
N VAL A 96 -3.72 1.84 -9.32
CA VAL A 96 -4.28 0.93 -10.31
C VAL A 96 -5.77 1.26 -10.43
N PRO A 97 -6.21 2.08 -11.40
CA PRO A 97 -7.62 2.17 -11.70
C PRO A 97 -8.08 0.79 -12.16
N CYS A 98 -8.99 0.17 -11.42
CA CYS A 98 -9.64 -1.06 -11.87
C CYS A 98 -10.48 -0.71 -13.11
N SER A 99 -9.92 -0.88 -14.32
CA SER A 99 -10.67 -0.66 -15.54
C SER A 99 -11.80 -1.68 -15.62
N ARG A 100 -13.03 -1.21 -15.39
CA ARG A 100 -14.25 -2.01 -15.60
C ARG A 100 -14.59 -2.03 -17.08
N GLU A 101 -13.72 -2.63 -17.87
CA GLU A 101 -14.01 -2.95 -19.26
C GLU A 101 -14.74 -4.29 -19.32
N VAL A 102 -16.03 -4.23 -19.63
CA VAL A 102 -16.81 -5.40 -20.01
C VAL A 102 -16.54 -5.64 -21.49
N HIS A 103 -15.71 -6.63 -21.81
CA HIS A 103 -15.68 -7.17 -23.16
C HIS A 103 -17.01 -7.89 -23.43
N LEU A 104 -17.85 -7.25 -24.23
CA LEU A 104 -18.95 -7.90 -24.92
C LEU A 104 -18.32 -8.67 -26.09
N GLU A 105 -18.02 -9.95 -25.91
CA GLU A 105 -17.76 -10.83 -27.05
C GLU A 105 -19.02 -10.88 -27.92
N ASN A 106 -18.84 -10.64 -29.22
CA ASN A 106 -19.91 -10.86 -30.18
C ASN A 106 -20.17 -12.37 -30.25
N VAL A 107 -21.40 -12.77 -29.97
CA VAL A 107 -21.85 -14.16 -30.13
C VAL A 107 -22.01 -14.45 -31.63
N GLU A 108 -21.03 -15.11 -32.23
CA GLU A 108 -21.22 -15.95 -33.43
C GLU A 108 -21.27 -17.43 -33.00
N GLU A 109 -22.04 -18.24 -33.72
CA GLU A 109 -22.49 -19.56 -33.27
C GLU A 109 -21.46 -20.70 -33.47
N HIS A 110 -21.35 -21.59 -32.45
CA HIS A 110 -20.89 -23.01 -32.51
C HIS A 110 -19.45 -23.30 -33.02
N GLU A 111 -18.56 -24.04 -32.35
CA GLU A 111 -18.69 -25.35 -31.65
C GLU A 111 -17.70 -25.50 -30.45
N GLU A 112 -17.97 -26.44 -29.54
CA GLU A 112 -17.12 -26.93 -28.43
C GLU A 112 -16.53 -28.33 -28.80
N PRO A 113 -15.59 -28.96 -28.04
CA PRO A 113 -14.75 -28.52 -26.90
C PRO A 113 -13.24 -28.77 -27.23
N GLU A 114 -12.21 -28.85 -26.36
CA GLU A 114 -12.03 -28.95 -24.89
C GLU A 114 -10.94 -27.97 -24.36
N ALA A 115 -10.57 -28.14 -23.08
CA ALA A 115 -9.71 -27.33 -22.23
C ALA A 115 -8.18 -27.40 -22.49
N ASP A 116 -7.48 -26.29 -22.24
CA ASP A 116 -6.74 -26.12 -20.96
C ASP A 116 -6.61 -24.62 -20.60
N VAL A 117 -6.87 -24.25 -19.34
CA VAL A 117 -6.96 -22.84 -18.90
C VAL A 117 -6.12 -22.60 -17.64
N PRO A 118 -5.05 -21.80 -17.72
CA PRO A 118 -4.41 -21.23 -16.54
C PRO A 118 -5.32 -20.18 -15.90
N GLU A 119 -5.92 -20.55 -14.78
CA GLU A 119 -6.83 -19.76 -13.94
C GLU A 119 -6.38 -18.30 -13.75
N GLN A 120 -7.05 -17.35 -14.43
CA GLN A 120 -6.83 -15.93 -14.21
C GLN A 120 -7.52 -15.49 -12.91
N LYS A 121 -6.82 -15.74 -11.80
CA LYS A 121 -7.34 -15.60 -10.43
C LYS A 121 -7.71 -14.14 -10.14
N PRO A 122 -8.98 -13.83 -9.78
CA PRO A 122 -9.34 -12.49 -9.34
C PRO A 122 -8.53 -12.12 -8.11
N CYS A 123 -8.16 -10.83 -7.98
CA CYS A 123 -7.55 -10.30 -6.76
C CYS A 123 -8.45 -10.60 -5.56
N ARG A 124 -8.10 -11.62 -4.76
CA ARG A 124 -8.84 -11.94 -3.55
C ARG A 124 -8.57 -10.86 -2.53
N ALA A 125 -9.63 -10.20 -2.09
CA ALA A 125 -9.55 -9.27 -0.98
C ALA A 125 -9.16 -10.03 0.30
N TRP A 126 -8.15 -9.51 1.01
CA TRP A 126 -7.97 -9.64 2.45
C TRP A 126 -7.90 -11.07 3.01
N GLN A 127 -6.69 -11.62 2.99
CA GLN A 127 -6.17 -12.47 4.07
C GLN A 127 -4.64 -12.40 4.04
N ASP A 128 -4.04 -12.28 5.23
CA ASP A 128 -2.59 -12.27 5.52
C ASP A 128 -1.80 -11.03 5.05
N CYS A 129 -2.16 -9.86 5.61
CA CYS A 129 -1.29 -8.74 6.04
C CYS A 129 -2.15 -7.67 6.74
#